data_AF-A0A327VU39-F1
#
_entry.id   AF-A0A327VU39-F1
#
_cell.length_a   1.000
_cell.length_b   1.000
_cell.length_c   1.000
_cell.angle_alpha   90.00
_cell.angle_beta   90.00
_cell.angle_gamma   90.00
#
_symmetry.space_group_name_H-M   'P 1'
#
loop_
_entity.id
_entity.type
_entity.pdbx_description
1 polymer ?
#
loop_
_entity_poly.entity_id
_entity_poly.type
_entity_poly.pdbx_seq_one_letter_code
_entity_poly.pdbx_strand_id
1 'polypeptide(L)'
;MRKIIFVLLAFIGLSFGVQAQSTTLDLAVENNTGEILSNISFTSPLQMRSYNNLAAGGGLVTDNFTLDRTQEVTITIFFSTVPRGAVARIYNSNLNTPDGTLNIQPGLNIFHLSPTISDGAIIVVIN
;
A
#
# COMPACT_ATOMS: atom_id res chain seq x y z
N MET A 1 53.62 17.32 42.23
CA MET A 1 52.20 16.93 42.22
C MET A 1 51.64 17.24 40.83
N ARG A 2 51.44 16.23 39.97
CA ARG A 2 50.95 16.40 38.58
C ARG A 2 49.43 16.56 38.60
N LYS A 3 48.91 17.67 38.06
CA LYS A 3 47.48 17.93 37.91
C LYS A 3 46.94 17.05 36.76
N ILE A 4 46.05 16.11 37.09
CA ILE A 4 45.32 15.29 36.13
C ILE A 4 44.14 16.14 35.63
N ILE A 5 44.14 16.45 34.34
CA ILE A 5 43.02 17.12 33.67
C ILE A 5 42.07 16.02 33.19
N PHE A 6 40.88 15.93 33.81
CA PHE A 6 39.79 15.11 33.31
C PHE A 6 39.09 15.87 32.17
N VAL A 7 39.28 15.41 30.94
CA VAL A 7 38.48 15.87 29.80
C VAL A 7 37.19 15.07 29.80
N LEU A 8 36.09 15.73 30.16
CA LEU A 8 34.74 15.19 30.06
C LEU A 8 34.31 15.24 28.59
N LEU A 9 34.40 14.12 27.86
CA LEU A 9 33.74 13.99 26.57
C LEU A 9 32.22 13.87 26.82
N ALA A 10 31.50 14.96 26.59
CA ALA A 10 30.05 14.92 26.48
C ALA A 10 29.69 14.13 25.21
N PHE A 11 29.27 12.87 25.38
CA PHE A 11 28.57 12.11 24.35
C PHE A 11 27.24 12.84 24.08
N ILE A 12 27.22 13.68 23.05
CA ILE A 12 25.96 14.16 22.48
C ILE A 12 25.35 12.95 21.77
N GLY A 13 24.41 12.30 22.45
CA GLY A 13 23.53 11.32 21.84
C GLY A 13 22.69 12.02 20.78
N LEU A 14 23.18 12.06 19.54
CA LEU A 14 22.34 12.35 18.39
C LEU A 14 21.44 11.15 18.17
N SER A 15 20.27 11.16 18.80
CA SER A 15 19.14 10.35 18.37
C SER A 15 18.74 10.87 17.00
N PHE A 16 19.23 10.23 15.94
CA PHE A 16 18.65 10.40 14.61
C PHE A 16 17.23 9.85 14.70
N GLY A 17 16.26 10.73 14.95
CA GLY A 17 14.87 10.40 14.74
C GLY A 17 14.74 10.01 13.27
N VAL A 18 14.40 8.75 13.00
CA VAL A 18 13.90 8.34 11.69
C VAL A 18 12.66 9.19 11.46
N GLN A 19 12.78 10.28 10.70
CA GLN A 19 11.61 11.04 10.28
C GLN A 19 10.80 10.10 9.40
N ALA A 20 9.55 9.84 9.80
CA ALA A 20 8.55 9.23 8.94
C ALA A 20 8.49 10.05 7.64
N GLN A 21 9.02 9.50 6.55
CA GLN A 21 9.00 10.15 5.26
C GLN A 21 7.66 9.81 4.60
N SER A 22 6.66 10.65 4.87
CA SER A 22 5.36 10.53 4.21
C SER A 22 5.51 10.87 2.73
N THR A 23 4.96 10.04 1.86
CA THR A 23 4.84 10.29 0.43
C THR A 23 3.38 10.18 0.02
N THR A 24 3.00 10.93 -1.01
CA THR A 24 1.76 10.71 -1.74
C THR A 24 2.10 9.95 -3.02
N LEU A 25 1.25 8.98 -3.37
CA LEU A 25 1.32 8.22 -4.60
C LEU A 25 -0.05 8.15 -5.27
N ASP A 26 -0.09 7.82 -6.55
CA ASP A 26 -1.33 7.56 -7.26
C ASP A 26 -1.84 6.15 -6.92
N LEU A 27 -3.13 5.98 -6.70
CA LEU A 27 -3.76 4.69 -6.46
C LEU A 27 -4.78 4.47 -7.57
N ALA A 28 -4.66 3.35 -8.28
CA ALA A 28 -5.61 2.96 -9.32
C ALA A 28 -6.15 1.55 -9.04
N VAL A 29 -7.45 1.36 -9.25
CA VAL A 29 -8.11 0.05 -9.18
C VAL A 29 -8.93 -0.18 -10.43
N GLU A 30 -8.63 -1.26 -11.12
CA GLU A 30 -9.28 -1.66 -12.36
C GLU A 30 -10.01 -2.99 -12.17
N ASN A 31 -11.28 -3.01 -12.54
CA ASN A 31 -12.13 -4.20 -12.53
C ASN A 31 -12.41 -4.67 -13.95
N ASN A 32 -11.68 -5.70 -14.38
CA ASN A 32 -11.86 -6.38 -15.66
C ASN A 32 -12.73 -7.63 -15.55
N THR A 33 -13.37 -7.83 -14.40
CA THR A 33 -14.26 -8.98 -14.21
C THR A 33 -15.66 -8.73 -14.75
N GLY A 34 -16.46 -9.80 -14.84
CA GLY A 34 -17.86 -9.72 -15.26
C GLY A 34 -18.84 -9.21 -14.20
N GLU A 35 -18.39 -8.89 -12.99
CA GLU A 35 -19.26 -8.50 -11.85
C GLU A 35 -18.85 -7.14 -11.29
N ILE A 36 -19.80 -6.45 -10.64
CA ILE A 36 -19.52 -5.19 -9.93
C ILE A 36 -18.74 -5.50 -8.65
N LEU A 37 -17.70 -4.72 -8.36
CA LEU A 37 -16.95 -4.84 -7.11
C LEU A 37 -17.40 -3.79 -6.10
N SER A 38 -17.48 -4.20 -4.84
CA SER A 38 -18.00 -3.40 -3.74
C SER A 38 -17.03 -3.45 -2.56
N ASN A 39 -17.01 -2.42 -1.72
CA ASN A 39 -16.24 -2.41 -0.48
C ASN A 39 -14.74 -2.71 -0.70
N ILE A 40 -14.14 -2.04 -1.67
CA ILE A 40 -12.68 -2.05 -1.87
C ILE A 40 -12.11 -1.02 -0.89
N SER A 41 -11.10 -1.38 -0.09
CA SER A 41 -10.40 -0.44 0.77
C SER A 41 -8.89 -0.60 0.76
N PHE A 42 -8.21 0.52 0.85
CA PHE A 42 -6.77 0.63 0.95
C PHE A 42 -6.45 1.30 2.26
N THR A 43 -5.58 0.69 3.04
CA THR A 43 -5.20 1.15 4.36
C THR A 43 -3.69 1.18 4.47
N SER A 44 -3.15 2.35 4.79
CA SER A 44 -1.82 2.53 5.36
C SER A 44 -1.99 3.02 6.80
N PRO A 45 -0.94 3.07 7.61
CA PRO A 45 -1.08 3.63 8.95
C PRO A 45 -1.33 5.16 8.95
N LEU A 46 -1.11 5.83 7.81
CA LEU A 46 -1.40 7.26 7.66
C LEU A 46 -2.79 7.55 7.09
N GLN A 47 -3.34 6.63 6.29
CA GLN A 47 -4.55 6.92 5.50
C GLN A 47 -5.35 5.65 5.20
N MET A 48 -6.68 5.81 5.17
CA MET A 48 -7.60 4.83 4.59
C MET A 48 -8.38 5.45 3.43
N ARG A 49 -8.60 4.66 2.38
CA ARG A 49 -9.48 4.99 1.25
C ARG A 49 -10.39 3.81 0.96
N SER A 50 -11.63 4.11 0.60
CA SER A 50 -12.61 3.09 0.25
C SER A 50 -13.38 3.48 -1.00
N TYR A 51 -13.65 2.48 -1.84
CA TYR A 51 -14.37 2.61 -3.10
C TYR A 51 -15.50 1.58 -3.14
N ASN A 52 -16.63 1.99 -3.70
CA ASN A 52 -17.82 1.15 -3.85
C ASN A 52 -18.32 1.21 -5.29
N ASN A 53 -19.00 0.15 -5.70
CA ASN A 53 -19.67 0.04 -7.00
C ASN A 53 -18.70 0.25 -8.19
N LEU A 54 -17.54 -0.39 -8.17
CA LEU A 54 -16.62 -0.39 -9.30
C LEU A 54 -17.23 -1.24 -10.42
N ALA A 55 -17.54 -0.59 -11.55
CA ALA A 55 -18.30 -1.20 -12.65
C ALA A 55 -17.61 -2.46 -13.21
N ALA A 56 -18.41 -3.41 -13.67
CA ALA A 56 -17.94 -4.61 -14.37
C ALA A 56 -17.34 -4.25 -15.75
N GLY A 57 -16.41 -5.07 -16.24
CA GLY A 57 -15.93 -5.01 -17.62
C GLY A 57 -15.08 -3.78 -17.98
N GLY A 58 -14.24 -3.31 -17.06
CA GLY A 58 -13.31 -2.19 -17.27
C GLY A 58 -13.55 -0.99 -16.36
N GLY A 59 -14.21 -1.17 -15.21
CA GLY A 59 -14.38 -0.08 -14.25
C GLY A 59 -13.05 0.36 -13.66
N LEU A 60 -12.77 1.66 -13.66
CA LEU A 60 -11.53 2.24 -13.14
C LEU A 60 -11.84 3.31 -12.09
N VAL A 61 -11.10 3.27 -10.99
CA VAL A 61 -11.02 4.38 -10.02
C VAL A 61 -9.58 4.77 -9.81
N THR A 62 -9.33 6.08 -9.70
CA THR A 62 -8.02 6.67 -9.44
C THR A 62 -8.10 7.70 -8.33
N ASP A 63 -7.13 7.72 -7.43
CA ASP A 63 -7.09 8.62 -6.26
C ASP A 63 -5.63 8.85 -5.82
N ASN A 64 -5.41 9.80 -4.91
CA ASN A 64 -4.12 9.99 -4.27
C ASN A 64 -4.09 9.33 -2.87
N PHE A 65 -3.06 8.53 -2.64
CA PHE A 65 -2.90 7.77 -1.42
C PHE A 65 -1.60 8.18 -0.69
N THR A 66 -1.74 8.64 0.55
CA THR A 66 -0.60 9.02 1.39
C THR A 66 -0.18 7.86 2.27
N LEU A 67 1.11 7.62 2.36
CA LEU A 67 1.69 6.55 3.18
C LEU A 67 3.05 6.93 3.74
N ASP A 68 3.44 6.24 4.81
CA ASP A 68 4.80 6.26 5.33
C ASP A 68 5.61 5.20 4.57
N ARG A 69 6.70 5.62 3.91
CA ARG A 69 7.57 4.69 3.14
C ARG A 69 8.26 3.64 4.01
N THR A 70 8.17 3.74 5.32
CA THR A 70 8.72 2.74 6.24
C THR A 70 7.68 1.70 6.67
N GLN A 71 6.43 1.83 6.23
CA GLN A 71 5.31 1.04 6.73
C GLN A 71 4.60 0.25 5.63
N GLU A 72 3.92 -0.80 6.07
CA GLU A 72 3.16 -1.71 5.23
C GLU A 72 1.87 -1.05 4.72
N VAL A 73 1.50 -1.31 3.47
CA VAL A 73 0.18 -0.97 2.94
C VAL A 73 -0.67 -2.23 2.88
N THR A 74 -1.82 -2.19 3.54
CA THR A 74 -2.83 -3.23 3.51
C THR A 74 -3.88 -2.90 2.45
N ILE A 75 -4.05 -3.80 1.50
CA ILE A 75 -5.12 -3.77 0.51
C ILE A 75 -6.18 -4.76 0.99
N THR A 76 -7.39 -4.25 1.21
CA THR A 76 -8.54 -5.03 1.65
C THR A 76 -9.61 -4.97 0.58
N ILE A 77 -10.10 -6.12 0.15
CA ILE A 77 -11.13 -6.17 -0.88
C ILE A 77 -12.19 -7.18 -0.46
N PHE A 78 -13.44 -6.74 -0.47
CA PHE A 78 -14.56 -7.61 -0.16
C PHE A 78 -15.32 -8.00 -1.42
N PHE A 79 -15.78 -9.25 -1.48
CA PHE A 79 -16.62 -9.73 -2.56
C PHE A 79 -17.76 -10.55 -2.00
N SER A 80 -19.01 -10.20 -2.31
CA SER A 80 -20.17 -11.05 -1.96
C SER A 80 -20.20 -12.33 -2.81
N THR A 81 -19.87 -12.17 -4.09
CA THR A 81 -19.86 -13.21 -5.13
C THR A 81 -18.66 -12.94 -6.02
N VAL A 82 -17.87 -13.97 -6.32
CA VAL A 82 -16.61 -13.82 -7.06
C VAL A 82 -16.73 -14.45 -8.44
N PRO A 83 -16.43 -13.71 -9.52
CA PRO A 83 -16.24 -14.27 -10.85
C PRO A 83 -15.26 -15.43 -10.81
N ARG A 84 -15.62 -16.57 -11.42
CA ARG A 84 -14.79 -17.78 -11.33
C ARG A 84 -13.38 -17.49 -11.86
N GLY A 85 -12.38 -17.65 -10.98
CA GLY A 85 -10.98 -17.44 -11.32
C GLY A 85 -10.50 -16.00 -11.21
N ALA A 86 -11.24 -15.11 -10.54
CA ALA A 86 -10.81 -13.74 -10.35
C ALA A 86 -9.48 -13.63 -9.59
N VAL A 87 -8.56 -12.83 -10.13
CA VAL A 87 -7.22 -12.61 -9.60
C VAL A 87 -6.93 -11.12 -9.53
N ALA A 88 -6.56 -10.65 -8.33
CA ALA A 88 -6.00 -9.32 -8.14
C ALA A 88 -4.49 -9.36 -8.37
N ARG A 89 -3.99 -8.53 -9.28
CA ARG A 89 -2.56 -8.28 -9.49
C ARG A 89 -2.25 -6.89 -8.97
N ILE A 90 -1.30 -6.80 -8.05
CA ILE A 90 -0.92 -5.57 -7.39
C ILE A 90 0.44 -5.15 -7.93
N TYR A 91 0.53 -3.94 -8.47
CA TYR A 91 1.74 -3.33 -9.00
C TYR A 91 2.12 -2.14 -8.13
N ASN A 92 3.39 -2.04 -7.79
CA ASN A 92 4.01 -0.92 -7.10
C ASN A 92 4.98 -0.28 -8.09
N SER A 93 4.70 0.95 -8.53
CA SER A 93 5.30 1.63 -9.69
C SER A 93 4.95 1.06 -11.07
N ASN A 94 5.39 1.73 -12.14
CA ASN A 94 5.12 1.46 -13.56
C ASN A 94 5.73 0.13 -14.08
N LEU A 95 5.55 -0.97 -13.36
CA LEU A 95 6.13 -2.26 -13.67
C LEU A 95 5.21 -3.10 -14.54
N ASN A 96 5.83 -3.84 -15.46
CA ASN A 96 5.15 -4.87 -16.26
C ASN A 96 4.94 -6.18 -15.47
N THR A 97 5.44 -6.25 -14.23
CA THR A 97 5.34 -7.44 -13.36
C THR A 97 4.68 -7.03 -12.05
N PRO A 98 3.68 -7.78 -11.57
CA PRO A 98 3.04 -7.48 -10.30
C PRO A 98 3.96 -7.85 -9.13
N ASP A 99 4.02 -6.98 -8.13
CA ASP A 99 4.65 -7.25 -6.83
C ASP A 99 3.90 -8.35 -6.07
N GLY A 100 2.59 -8.47 -6.32
CA GLY A 100 1.71 -9.38 -5.63
C GLY A 100 0.59 -9.91 -6.51
N THR A 101 0.22 -11.17 -6.28
CA THR A 101 -0.96 -11.77 -6.91
C THR A 101 -1.80 -12.45 -5.83
N LEU A 102 -3.10 -12.18 -5.85
CA LEU A 102 -4.08 -12.70 -4.90
C LEU A 102 -5.22 -13.36 -5.66
N ASN A 103 -5.47 -14.63 -5.38
CA ASN A 103 -6.69 -15.30 -5.81
C ASN A 103 -7.85 -14.77 -4.97
N ILE A 104 -8.84 -14.17 -5.62
CA ILE A 104 -9.97 -13.59 -4.92
C ILE A 104 -10.94 -14.71 -4.51
N GLN A 105 -11.35 -14.67 -3.25
CA GLN A 105 -12.34 -15.56 -2.67
C GLN A 105 -13.59 -14.78 -2.22
N PRO A 106 -14.76 -15.44 -2.14
CA PRO A 106 -15.91 -14.81 -1.52
C PRO A 106 -15.59 -14.38 -0.08
N GLY A 107 -16.04 -13.20 0.30
CA GLY A 107 -15.75 -12.57 1.58
C GLY A 107 -14.56 -11.62 1.52
N LEU A 108 -13.83 -11.54 2.63
CA LEU A 108 -12.73 -10.60 2.85
C LEU A 108 -11.42 -11.15 2.29
N ASN A 109 -10.75 -10.37 1.45
CA ASN A 109 -9.45 -10.68 0.89
C ASN A 109 -8.47 -9.59 1.33
N ILE A 110 -7.32 -9.99 1.84
CA ILE A 110 -6.32 -9.06 2.37
C ILE A 110 -4.98 -9.37 1.71
N PHE A 111 -4.34 -8.32 1.20
CA PHE A 111 -2.99 -8.39 0.65
C PHE A 111 -2.13 -7.29 1.26
N HIS A 112 -0.89 -7.60 1.57
CA HIS A 112 0.02 -6.68 2.23
C HIS A 112 1.22 -6.36 1.33
N LEU A 113 1.49 -5.07 1.15
CA LEU A 113 2.68 -4.55 0.50
C LEU A 113 3.69 -4.16 1.58
N SER A 114 4.76 -4.93 1.71
CA SER A 114 5.86 -4.67 2.65
C SER A 114 6.80 -3.56 2.13
N PRO A 115 7.58 -2.91 3.01
CA PRO A 115 7.71 -1.45 3.11
C PRO A 115 8.52 -0.76 1.99
N THR A 116 9.00 -1.47 0.97
CA THR A 116 9.72 -0.84 -0.15
C THR A 116 8.73 -0.36 -1.21
N ILE A 117 7.95 0.67 -0.87
CA ILE A 117 7.06 1.32 -1.85
C ILE A 117 7.90 2.29 -2.68
N SER A 118 7.88 2.09 -4.00
CA SER A 118 8.57 2.97 -4.94
C SER A 118 7.74 4.24 -5.19
N ASP A 119 8.41 5.34 -5.49
CA ASP A 119 7.76 6.56 -5.98
C ASP A 119 6.95 6.22 -7.24
N GLY A 120 5.67 6.61 -7.30
CA GLY A 120 4.82 6.35 -8.45
C GLY A 120 3.37 6.05 -8.08
N ALA A 121 2.87 4.90 -8.54
CA ALA A 121 1.50 4.48 -8.35
C ALA A 121 1.38 3.06 -7.76
N ILE A 122 0.34 2.80 -6.96
CA ILE A 122 -0.16 1.46 -6.66
C ILE A 122 -1.29 1.18 -7.63
N ILE A 123 -1.18 0.11 -8.43
CA ILE A 123 -2.21 -0.29 -9.38
C ILE A 123 -2.71 -1.67 -8.98
N VAL A 124 -4.02 -1.83 -8.80
CA VAL A 124 -4.67 -3.11 -8.53
C VAL A 124 -5.56 -3.48 -9.71
N VAL A 125 -5.12 -4.47 -10.49
CA VAL A 125 -5.87 -4.98 -11.65
C VAL A 125 -6.54 -6.30 -11.28
N ILE A 126 -7.86 -6.34 -11.37
CA ILE A 126 -8.68 -7.49 -11.00
C ILE A 126 -9.27 -8.09 -12.27
N ASN A 127 -8.94 -9.34 -12.59
CA ASN A 127 -9.37 -10.04 -13.83
C ASN A 127 -10.00 -11.38 -13.49
#